data_AF-A0A8J6KUF7-F1
#
_entry.id   AF-A0A8J6KUF7-F1
#
_cell.length_a   1.000
_cell.length_b   1.000
_cell.length_c   1.000
_cell.angle_alpha   90.00
_cell.angle_beta   90.00
_cell.angle_gamma   90.00
#
_symmetry.space_group_name_H-M   'P 1'
#
loop_
_entity.id
_entity.type
_entity.pdbx_description
1 polymer ?
#
loop_
_entity_poly.entity_id
_entity_poly.type
_entity_poly.pdbx_seq_one_letter_code
_entity_poly.pdbx_strand_id
1 'polypeptide(L)'
;MYASTECKAEVTPSQDGNRTFSYTLEDHTKQAFGIMNELRLSQQLCDVTLQVKYEDTPAAQFMAHKVVLASSSPVFKAMFTNGLREQGMEVVSIEGIHPKVMERLIEFA
;
A
#
# COMPACT_ATOMS: atom_id res chain seq x y z
N MET A 1 -15.47 -9.61 20.23
CA MET A 1 -14.81 -8.75 21.23
C MET A 1 -14.24 -7.56 20.49
N TYR A 2 -14.88 -6.40 20.58
CA TYR A 2 -14.32 -5.18 20.00
C TYR A 2 -13.17 -4.74 20.90
N ALA A 3 -11.94 -4.78 20.38
CA ALA A 3 -10.81 -4.21 21.10
C ALA A 3 -11.04 -2.71 21.23
N SER A 4 -11.04 -2.22 22.47
CA SER A 4 -11.08 -0.79 22.76
C SER A 4 -9.84 -0.13 22.15
N THR A 5 -10.00 0.53 21.00
CA THR A 5 -8.96 1.33 20.36
C THR A 5 -8.90 2.71 20.99
N GLU A 6 -8.60 2.77 22.30
CA GLU A 6 -8.17 4.02 22.91
C GLU A 6 -6.76 4.33 22.43
N CYS A 7 -6.70 5.10 21.34
CA CYS A 7 -5.46 5.61 20.79
C CYS A 7 -4.99 6.79 21.65
N LYS A 8 -3.84 6.65 22.32
CA LYS A 8 -3.17 7.77 22.98
C LYS A 8 -2.75 8.77 21.90
N ALA A 9 -3.39 9.92 21.92
CA ALA A 9 -3.02 11.02 21.06
C ALA A 9 -2.60 12.21 21.90
N GLU A 10 -1.53 12.85 21.47
CA GLU A 10 -1.02 14.03 22.13
C GLU A 10 -1.67 15.27 21.51
N VAL A 11 -2.29 16.08 22.36
CA VAL A 11 -2.88 17.37 21.98
C VAL A 11 -1.94 18.46 22.49
N THR A 12 -1.35 19.21 21.57
CA THR A 12 -0.45 20.33 21.91
C THR A 12 -1.19 21.66 21.72
N PRO A 13 -1.41 22.45 22.80
CA PRO A 13 -1.96 23.79 22.67
C PRO A 13 -0.91 24.77 22.12
N SER A 14 -1.35 25.65 21.21
CA SER A 14 -0.56 26.75 20.65
C SER A 14 -0.10 27.74 21.74
N GLN A 15 1.19 28.09 21.75
CA GLN A 15 1.77 29.04 22.72
C GLN A 15 1.50 30.53 22.36
N ASP A 16 1.08 30.84 21.12
CA ASP A 16 1.03 32.21 20.58
C ASP A 16 -0.39 32.79 20.42
N GLY A 17 -1.35 32.41 21.26
CA GLY A 17 -2.70 33.02 21.27
C GLY A 17 -3.57 32.73 20.04
N ASN A 18 -3.06 32.00 19.05
CA ASN A 18 -3.86 31.47 17.96
C ASN A 18 -4.51 30.14 18.40
N ARG A 19 -5.84 30.02 18.32
CA ARG A 19 -6.67 28.91 18.85
C ARG A 19 -6.55 27.60 18.03
N THR A 20 -5.34 27.17 17.71
CA THR A 20 -5.09 25.99 16.90
C THR A 20 -4.74 24.80 17.80
N PHE A 21 -5.38 23.65 17.55
CA PHE A 21 -5.09 22.37 18.19
C PHE A 21 -4.47 21.43 17.15
N SER A 22 -3.35 20.78 17.49
CA SER A 22 -2.75 19.69 16.72
C SER A 22 -2.99 18.35 17.42
N TYR A 23 -3.32 17.32 16.63
CA TYR A 23 -3.52 15.94 17.06
C TYR A 23 -2.68 15.02 16.18
N THR A 24 -1.85 14.18 16.81
CA THR A 24 -1.04 13.16 16.13
C THR A 24 -1.17 11.85 16.86
N LEU A 25 -1.27 10.75 16.10
CA LEU A 25 -1.24 9.39 16.61
C LEU A 25 -0.06 8.65 15.99
N GLU A 26 0.96 8.36 16.79
CA GLU A 26 2.22 7.76 16.32
C GLU A 26 2.00 6.40 15.64
N ASP A 27 1.14 5.56 16.21
CA ASP A 27 0.85 4.22 15.70
C ASP A 27 -0.11 4.18 14.51
N HIS A 28 -0.65 5.33 14.07
CA HIS A 28 -1.69 5.38 13.04
C HIS A 28 -1.25 4.69 11.75
N THR A 29 -0.03 4.94 11.28
CA THR A 29 0.49 4.36 10.04
C THR A 29 0.65 2.85 10.17
N LYS A 30 1.20 2.37 11.29
CA LYS A 30 1.35 0.93 11.56
C LYS A 30 0.01 0.21 11.57
N GLN A 31 -1.00 0.79 12.21
CA GLN A 31 -2.36 0.24 12.23
C GLN A 31 -2.99 0.26 10.83
N ALA A 32 -2.87 1.38 10.11
CA ALA A 32 -3.40 1.53 8.77
C ALA A 32 -2.79 0.52 7.78
N PHE A 33 -1.47 0.33 7.79
CA PHE A 33 -0.81 -0.68 6.94
C PHE A 33 -1.22 -2.11 7.30
N GLY A 34 -1.42 -2.40 8.59
CA GLY A 34 -2.00 -3.67 9.03
C GLY A 34 -3.36 -3.94 8.39
N ILE A 35 -4.28 -2.97 8.46
CA ILE A 35 -5.61 -3.07 7.86
C ILE A 35 -5.53 -3.16 6.33
N MET A 36 -4.67 -2.38 5.67
CA MET A 36 -4.49 -2.46 4.21
C MET A 36 -4.01 -3.83 3.76
N ASN A 37 -3.15 -4.48 4.55
CA ASN A 37 -2.73 -5.86 4.28
C ASN A 37 -3.88 -6.86 4.48
N GLU A 38 -4.72 -6.71 5.51
CA GLU A 38 -5.93 -7.53 5.70
C GLU A 38 -6.90 -7.40 4.51
N LEU A 39 -7.11 -6.16 4.03
CA LEU A 39 -7.90 -5.89 2.83
C LEU A 39 -7.30 -6.57 1.59
N ARG A 40 -5.98 -6.51 1.41
CA ARG A 40 -5.26 -7.17 0.31
C ARG A 40 -5.45 -8.69 0.34
N LEU A 41 -5.26 -9.31 1.51
CA LEU A 41 -5.44 -10.76 1.69
C LEU A 41 -6.89 -11.20 1.45
N SER A 42 -7.85 -10.32 1.74
CA SER A 42 -9.27 -10.52 1.47
C SER A 42 -9.69 -10.13 0.04
N GLN A 43 -8.75 -9.67 -0.78
CA GLN A 43 -8.97 -9.19 -2.16
C GLN A 43 -9.99 -8.04 -2.26
N GLN A 44 -10.09 -7.21 -1.21
CA GLN A 44 -10.99 -6.08 -1.15
C GLN A 44 -10.29 -4.79 -1.55
N LEU A 45 -10.99 -3.98 -2.35
CA LEU A 45 -10.53 -2.66 -2.83
C LEU A 45 -9.25 -2.70 -3.68
N CYS A 46 -8.76 -3.90 -4.04
CA CYS A 46 -7.61 -4.04 -4.94
C CYS A 46 -7.96 -3.47 -6.32
N ASP A 47 -7.12 -2.58 -6.82
CA ASP A 47 -7.28 -1.85 -8.08
C ASP A 47 -6.15 -2.15 -9.08
N VAL A 48 -5.28 -3.12 -8.75
CA VAL A 48 -4.27 -3.67 -9.65
C VAL A 48 -4.06 -5.17 -9.43
N THR A 49 -3.80 -5.87 -10.52
CA THR A 49 -3.34 -7.26 -10.58
C THR A 49 -1.99 -7.32 -11.28
N LEU A 50 -0.95 -7.78 -10.60
CA LEU A 50 0.38 -7.97 -11.16
C LEU A 50 0.50 -9.39 -11.73
N GLN A 51 0.64 -9.51 -13.05
CA GLN A 51 0.98 -10.77 -13.72
C GLN A 51 2.49 -10.87 -13.86
N VAL A 52 3.11 -11.75 -13.06
CA VAL A 52 4.56 -11.90 -13.00
C VAL A 52 5.00 -13.10 -13.82
N LYS A 53 5.94 -12.91 -14.74
CA LYS A 53 6.53 -13.95 -15.59
C LYS A 53 8.04 -13.95 -15.44
N TYR A 54 8.63 -15.14 -15.30
CA TYR A 54 10.07 -15.30 -15.18
C TYR A 54 10.52 -16.64 -15.79
N GLU A 55 11.27 -16.57 -16.90
CA GLU A 55 11.83 -17.75 -17.58
C GLU A 55 10.80 -18.89 -17.76
N ASP A 56 11.12 -20.10 -17.34
CA ASP A 56 10.26 -21.29 -17.43
C ASP A 56 9.31 -21.44 -16.22
N THR A 57 9.23 -20.44 -15.34
CA THR A 57 8.31 -20.48 -14.20
C THR A 57 6.87 -20.17 -14.63
N PRO A 58 5.86 -20.85 -14.06
CA PRO A 58 4.47 -20.51 -14.31
C PRO A 58 4.18 -19.05 -13.96
N ALA A 59 3.39 -18.38 -14.80
CA ALA A 59 2.95 -17.02 -14.54
C ALA A 59 2.14 -16.97 -13.23
N ALA A 60 2.46 -16.02 -12.36
CA ALA A 60 1.75 -15.80 -11.10
C ALA A 60 0.96 -14.50 -11.14
N GLN A 61 -0.13 -14.43 -10.36
CA GLN A 61 -0.97 -13.24 -10.27
C GLN A 61 -1.07 -12.77 -8.83
N PHE A 62 -0.92 -11.46 -8.62
CA PHE A 62 -1.03 -10.84 -7.29
C PHE A 62 -1.97 -9.64 -7.34
N MET A 63 -3.06 -9.68 -6.59
CA MET A 63 -3.93 -8.52 -6.40
C MET A 63 -3.37 -7.61 -5.29
N ALA A 64 -3.38 -6.32 -5.52
CA ALA A 64 -2.86 -5.31 -4.59
C ALA A 64 -3.54 -3.96 -4.79
N HIS A 65 -3.13 -2.98 -3.98
CA HIS A 65 -3.55 -1.59 -4.09
C HIS A 65 -2.44 -0.75 -4.72
N LYS A 66 -2.75 -0.02 -5.80
CA LYS A 66 -1.82 0.88 -6.50
C LYS A 66 -1.16 1.86 -5.55
N VAL A 67 -1.94 2.42 -4.63
CA VAL A 67 -1.46 3.43 -3.66
C VAL A 67 -0.42 2.87 -2.70
N VAL A 68 -0.59 1.64 -2.21
CA VAL A 68 0.36 0.98 -1.29
C VAL A 68 1.67 0.67 -2.02
N LEU A 69 1.57 0.08 -3.22
CA LEU A 69 2.76 -0.20 -4.03
C LEU A 69 3.52 1.09 -4.41
N ALA A 70 2.79 2.16 -4.75
CA ALA A 70 3.37 3.46 -5.09
C ALA A 70 4.00 4.17 -3.89
N SER A 71 3.47 4.01 -2.67
CA SER A 71 4.10 4.56 -1.46
C SER A 71 5.41 3.86 -1.12
N SER A 72 5.53 2.57 -1.47
CA SER A 72 6.68 1.74 -1.11
C SER A 72 7.74 1.63 -2.23
N SER A 73 7.44 2.09 -3.46
CA SER A 73 8.38 2.05 -4.58
C SER A 73 8.20 3.21 -5.57
N PRO A 74 9.27 3.97 -5.89
CA PRO A 74 9.22 5.02 -6.91
C PRO A 74 8.92 4.48 -8.31
N VAL A 75 9.25 3.21 -8.59
CA VAL A 75 8.96 2.58 -9.89
C VAL A 75 7.46 2.36 -10.05
N PHE A 76 6.80 1.79 -9.03
CA PHE A 76 5.34 1.62 -9.04
C PHE A 76 4.62 2.97 -9.04
N LYS A 77 5.13 3.96 -8.30
CA LYS A 77 4.59 5.32 -8.36
C LYS A 77 4.60 5.86 -9.79
N ALA A 78 5.76 5.85 -10.45
CA ALA A 78 5.87 6.31 -11.83
C ALA A 78 4.95 5.54 -12.79
N MET A 79 4.88 4.21 -12.65
CA MET A 79 4.01 3.34 -13.45
C MET A 79 2.53 3.73 -13.34
N PHE A 80 2.04 4.05 -12.13
CA PHE A 80 0.64 4.38 -11.92
C PHE A 80 0.30 5.86 -12.11
N THR A 81 1.28 6.78 -12.08
CA THR A 81 1.02 8.24 -12.13
C THR A 81 1.47 8.98 -13.40
N ASN A 82 2.24 8.36 -14.31
CA ASN A 82 2.92 9.12 -15.38
C ASN A 82 2.33 8.98 -16.80
N GLY A 83 1.01 8.89 -16.98
CA GLY A 83 0.39 8.98 -18.32
C GLY A 83 0.61 7.78 -19.24
N LEU A 84 1.44 6.80 -18.84
CA LEU A 84 1.72 5.60 -19.63
C LEU A 84 0.50 4.68 -19.65
N ARG A 85 0.47 3.74 -20.62
CA ARG A 85 -0.68 2.86 -20.89
C ARG A 85 -1.21 2.16 -19.63
N GLU A 86 -0.35 1.92 -18.63
CA GLU A 86 -0.68 1.20 -17.40
C GLU A 86 -1.55 2.00 -16.41
N GLN A 87 -1.68 3.32 -16.55
CA GLN A 87 -2.44 4.14 -15.58
C GLN A 87 -3.89 3.68 -15.38
N GLY A 88 -4.57 3.33 -16.47
CA GLY A 88 -5.95 2.85 -16.45
C GLY A 88 -6.07 1.32 -16.41
N MET A 89 -4.94 0.59 -16.40
CA MET A 89 -4.97 -0.86 -16.46
C MET A 89 -5.20 -1.44 -15.07
N GLU A 90 -6.16 -2.36 -14.99
CA GLU A 90 -6.39 -3.19 -13.82
C GLU A 90 -5.35 -4.33 -13.75
N VAL A 91 -4.72 -4.68 -14.88
CA VAL A 91 -3.74 -5.77 -14.97
C VAL A 91 -2.42 -5.25 -15.54
N VAL A 92 -1.32 -5.47 -14.82
CA VAL A 92 0.04 -5.07 -15.22
C VAL A 92 0.91 -6.30 -15.35
N SER A 93 1.56 -6.46 -16.50
CA SER A 93 2.53 -7.54 -16.74
C SER A 93 3.91 -7.11 -16.27
N ILE A 94 4.57 -7.94 -15.47
CA ILE A 94 5.93 -7.73 -14.96
C ILE A 94 6.78 -8.93 -15.38
N GLU A 95 7.90 -8.64 -16.03
CA GLU A 95 8.86 -9.64 -16.50
C GLU A 95 10.22 -9.47 -15.82
N GLY A 96 11.02 -10.53 -15.77
CA GLY A 96 12.40 -10.47 -15.27
C GLY A 96 12.54 -10.51 -13.74
N ILE A 97 11.46 -10.80 -13.01
CA ILE A 97 11.49 -11.05 -11.57
C ILE A 97 10.75 -12.34 -11.23
N HIS A 98 11.39 -13.20 -10.44
CA HIS A 98 10.77 -14.46 -10.01
C HIS A 98 9.52 -14.17 -9.15
N PRO A 99 8.38 -14.87 -9.35
CA PRO A 99 7.14 -14.65 -8.61
C PRO A 99 7.29 -14.60 -7.09
N LYS A 100 8.11 -15.49 -6.52
CA LYS A 100 8.37 -15.52 -5.09
C LYS A 100 9.05 -14.24 -4.57
N VAL A 101 9.90 -13.61 -5.38
CA VAL A 101 10.54 -12.33 -5.01
C VAL A 101 9.50 -11.21 -5.04
N MET A 102 8.64 -11.17 -6.07
CA MET A 102 7.55 -10.21 -6.12
C MET A 102 6.63 -10.34 -4.90
N GLU A 103 6.26 -11.57 -4.52
CA GLU A 103 5.44 -11.81 -3.32
C GLU A 103 6.09 -11.22 -2.06
N ARG A 104 7.41 -11.41 -1.85
CA ARG A 104 8.13 -10.81 -0.72
C ARG A 104 8.18 -9.28 -0.76
N LEU A 105 8.30 -8.70 -1.96
CA LEU A 105 8.26 -7.24 -2.11
C LEU A 105 6.87 -6.68 -1.79
N ILE A 106 5.80 -7.40 -2.14
CA ILE A 106 4.43 -7.04 -1.78
C ILE A 106 4.17 -7.22 -0.28
N GLU A 107 4.72 -8.28 0.35
CA GLU A 107 4.63 -8.49 1.81
C GLU A 107 5.36 -7.39 2.61
N PHE A 108 6.45 -6.86 2.06
CA PHE A 108 7.19 -5.75 2.66
C PHE A 108 6.47 -4.40 2.53
N ALA A 109 5.78 -4.20 1.41
CA ALA A 109 5.13 -2.93 1.04
C ALA A 109 3.91 -2.60 1.90
#